data_AF-A0A258QIS6-F1
#
_entry.id   AF-A0A258QIS6-F1
#
_cell.length_a   1.000
_cell.length_b   1.000
_cell.length_c   1.000
_cell.angle_alpha   90.00
_cell.angle_beta   90.00
_cell.angle_gamma   90.00
#
_symmetry.space_group_name_H-M   'P 1'
#
loop_
_entity.id
_entity.type
_entity.pdbx_description
1 polymer ?
#
loop_
_entity_poly.entity_id
_entity_poly.type
_entity_poly.pdbx_seq_one_letter_code
_entity_poly.pdbx_strand_id
1 'polypeptide(L)'
;MGRCAMNDRTVPIPPAPHLSAAWLIAWCLGALIAWLLPWAPVGGAAGWPQWLVVLTQGLSFFLRWLVFETYLLTRPVAFLSLVLLALLIIQLQQAPYAQPLWRGALLLLALVCGMLWSLTQISDFMRSLPPPMNAAQNCTMTATIEGLPRPSAHAQQLLLRVNQVEGGAAGCVVQAGQRIRVGDYSPTPPDYRGGQVWQFNLRLKPPHGSANPGGFDYERWLFSQQIVATGSVRGTPLPIAAVGAGFSAHLAAIRAHWRAQLLAVSQTAGVPDRGRGLLLGLTIGDSDFLGETDWETLLATGTNHLLAISGLHVGMVAGLFAWLAGGLWARTRWCEGLPARQVAAWVAVAAAWGYAMLAGMSVPTERTALMITILLAGLLLGRPWRLLDLWLVALMGVLLLEPFSVLTAGFWLSFGAVLIMLLWLSARPNLSFWRDGLRLQVILTVALLPWAWWMFDRVAWSSLPANLLAN
;
A
#
# COMPACT_ATOMS: atom_id res chain seq x y z
N MET A 1 33.58 32.52 -11.74
CA MET A 1 32.92 31.53 -10.85
C MET A 1 31.61 32.13 -10.34
N GLY A 2 30.54 32.05 -11.13
CA GLY A 2 29.20 32.41 -10.65
C GLY A 2 28.56 31.16 -10.05
N ARG A 3 28.35 31.11 -8.74
CA ARG A 3 27.47 30.10 -8.16
C ARG A 3 26.07 30.42 -8.66
N CYS A 4 25.41 29.51 -9.38
CA CYS A 4 23.98 29.60 -9.64
C CYS A 4 23.28 29.53 -8.28
N ALA A 5 22.98 30.70 -7.70
CA ALA A 5 22.08 30.79 -6.58
C ALA A 5 20.74 30.15 -6.97
N MET A 6 20.09 29.49 -6.02
CA MET A 6 18.70 29.05 -6.13
C MET A 6 17.81 30.29 -6.34
N ASN A 7 17.73 30.78 -7.57
CA ASN A 7 17.00 32.00 -7.87
C ASN A 7 15.53 31.61 -8.07
N ASP A 8 14.72 31.91 -7.05
CA ASP A 8 13.26 31.89 -7.10
C ASP A 8 12.78 32.97 -8.09
N ARG A 9 12.72 32.63 -9.37
CA ARG A 9 11.90 33.39 -10.32
C ARG A 9 10.53 32.73 -10.37
N THR A 10 9.73 33.01 -9.35
CA THR A 10 8.30 32.75 -9.37
C THR A 10 7.66 33.72 -10.36
N VAL A 11 7.35 33.23 -11.57
CA VAL A 11 6.43 33.94 -12.45
C VAL A 11 5.08 33.97 -11.74
N PRO A 12 4.47 35.15 -11.46
CA PRO A 12 3.19 35.20 -10.80
C PRO A 12 2.12 34.69 -11.76
N ILE A 13 1.76 33.42 -11.61
CA ILE A 13 0.59 32.83 -12.28
C ILE A 13 -0.63 33.47 -11.60
N PRO A 14 -1.57 34.08 -12.36
CA PRO A 14 -2.79 34.63 -11.78
C PRO A 14 -3.53 33.54 -10.98
N PRO A 15 -4.10 33.86 -9.81
CA PRO A 15 -4.83 32.88 -9.01
C PRO A 15 -6.01 32.37 -9.83
N ALA A 16 -5.91 31.13 -10.33
CA ALA A 16 -7.04 30.44 -10.92
C ALA A 16 -8.18 30.41 -9.88
N PRO A 17 -9.45 30.54 -10.27
CA PRO A 17 -10.57 30.37 -9.34
C PRO A 17 -10.44 29.00 -8.68
N HIS A 18 -10.02 28.99 -7.42
CA HIS A 18 -9.64 27.76 -6.74
C HIS A 18 -10.90 26.92 -6.50
N LEU A 19 -11.03 25.81 -7.23
CA LEU A 19 -11.94 24.74 -6.80
C LEU A 19 -11.55 24.31 -5.39
N SER A 20 -12.51 24.28 -4.49
CA SER A 20 -12.29 23.82 -3.13
C SER A 20 -11.83 22.36 -3.14
N ALA A 21 -11.03 21.96 -2.16
CA ALA A 21 -10.64 20.56 -1.96
C ALA A 21 -11.83 19.65 -1.58
N ALA A 22 -13.05 20.19 -1.49
CA ALA A 22 -14.25 19.46 -1.13
C ALA A 22 -14.56 18.30 -2.10
N TRP A 23 -14.23 18.43 -3.40
CA TRP A 23 -14.42 17.33 -4.35
C TRP A 23 -13.45 16.16 -4.10
N LEU A 24 -12.21 16.43 -3.67
CA LEU A 24 -11.27 15.38 -3.27
C LEU A 24 -11.78 14.62 -2.05
N ILE A 25 -12.32 15.36 -1.07
CA ILE A 25 -12.95 14.78 0.12
C ILE A 25 -14.13 13.89 -0.31
N ALA A 26 -15.03 14.41 -1.15
CA ALA A 26 -16.19 13.68 -1.63
C ALA A 26 -15.79 12.39 -2.37
N TRP A 27 -14.78 12.46 -3.25
CA TRP A 27 -14.25 11.29 -3.95
C TRP A 27 -13.68 10.25 -3.01
N CYS A 28 -12.81 10.66 -2.07
CA CYS A 28 -12.22 9.73 -1.09
C CYS A 28 -13.28 9.10 -0.20
N LEU A 29 -14.29 9.88 0.22
CA LEU A 29 -15.42 9.37 0.99
C LEU A 29 -16.20 8.31 0.21
N GLY A 30 -16.54 8.57 -1.06
CA GLY A 30 -17.21 7.60 -1.92
C GLY A 30 -16.42 6.29 -2.03
N ALA A 31 -15.11 6.40 -2.27
CA ALA A 31 -14.22 5.25 -2.36
C ALA A 31 -14.14 4.45 -1.05
N LEU A 32 -14.09 5.11 0.11
CA LEU A 32 -14.08 4.46 1.43
C LEU A 32 -15.43 3.83 1.79
N ILE A 33 -16.55 4.48 1.46
CA ILE A 33 -17.91 3.97 1.70
C ILE A 33 -18.10 2.62 0.99
N ALA A 34 -17.63 2.49 -0.25
CA ALA A 34 -17.67 1.24 -1.00
C ALA A 34 -16.96 0.07 -0.29
N TRP A 35 -15.93 0.35 0.50
CA TRP A 35 -15.16 -0.67 1.23
C TRP A 35 -15.67 -0.96 2.64
N LEU A 36 -16.33 -0.01 3.29
CA LEU A 36 -16.72 -0.14 4.71
C LEU A 36 -18.18 -0.54 4.89
N LEU A 37 -19.06 0.01 4.06
CA LEU A 37 -20.51 -0.05 4.29
C LEU A 37 -21.18 -1.37 3.84
N PRO A 38 -20.80 -2.01 2.72
CA PRO A 38 -21.40 -3.29 2.31
C PRO A 38 -21.15 -4.43 3.32
N TRP A 39 -20.14 -4.27 4.17
CA TRP A 39 -19.67 -5.30 5.10
C TRP A 39 -19.85 -4.90 6.57
N ALA A 40 -20.47 -3.75 6.84
CA ALA A 40 -20.68 -3.26 8.19
C ALA A 40 -21.54 -4.27 8.99
N PRO A 41 -21.09 -4.70 10.19
CA PRO A 41 -21.85 -5.62 11.04
C PRO A 41 -22.96 -4.87 11.77
N VAL A 42 -23.96 -4.38 11.04
CA VAL A 42 -25.06 -3.56 11.61
C VAL A 42 -26.09 -4.43 12.35
N GLY A 43 -26.08 -5.76 12.15
CA GLY A 43 -27.04 -6.68 12.77
C GLY A 43 -26.93 -6.83 14.29
N GLY A 44 -25.86 -6.33 14.94
CA GLY A 44 -25.59 -6.51 16.37
C GLY A 44 -25.42 -5.23 17.18
N ALA A 45 -25.67 -4.04 16.60
CA ALA A 45 -25.43 -2.76 17.26
C ALA A 45 -26.51 -2.43 18.31
N ALA A 46 -26.47 -3.11 19.46
CA ALA A 46 -27.32 -2.82 20.60
C ALA A 46 -27.19 -1.33 20.99
N GLY A 47 -28.30 -0.59 20.97
CA GLY A 47 -28.36 0.82 21.38
C GLY A 47 -28.40 1.87 20.25
N TRP A 48 -28.35 1.46 18.98
CA TRP A 48 -28.48 2.39 17.85
C TRP A 48 -29.95 2.70 17.53
N PRO A 49 -30.28 3.93 17.06
CA PRO A 49 -31.63 4.25 16.61
C PRO A 49 -32.08 3.29 15.49
N GLN A 50 -33.27 2.72 15.62
CA GLN A 50 -33.76 1.69 14.68
C GLN A 50 -33.80 2.18 13.22
N TRP A 51 -34.17 3.44 12.98
CA TRP A 51 -34.17 4.02 11.64
C TRP A 51 -32.77 4.06 11.00
N LEU A 52 -31.72 4.29 11.80
CA LEU A 52 -30.34 4.33 11.34
C LEU A 52 -29.83 2.92 11.02
N VAL A 53 -30.22 1.94 11.83
CA VAL A 53 -29.95 0.51 11.57
C VAL A 53 -30.62 0.06 10.27
N VAL A 54 -31.90 0.38 10.07
CA VAL A 54 -32.63 0.01 8.84
C VAL A 54 -32.01 0.70 7.61
N LEU A 55 -31.68 1.99 7.71
CA LEU A 55 -31.05 2.73 6.61
C LEU A 55 -29.70 2.15 6.22
N THR A 56 -28.85 1.86 7.20
CA THR A 56 -27.50 1.30 6.94
C THR A 56 -27.58 -0.14 6.45
N GLN A 57 -28.52 -0.96 6.94
CA GLN A 57 -28.76 -2.30 6.41
C GLN A 57 -29.30 -2.26 4.98
N GLY A 58 -30.26 -1.38 4.68
CA GLY A 58 -30.81 -1.21 3.33
C GLY A 58 -29.74 -0.75 2.34
N LEU A 59 -28.93 0.24 2.73
CA LEU A 59 -27.81 0.71 1.92
C LEU A 59 -26.75 -0.39 1.75
N SER A 60 -26.38 -1.10 2.82
CA SER A 60 -25.45 -2.24 2.76
C SER A 60 -25.94 -3.34 1.83
N PHE A 61 -27.24 -3.68 1.88
CA PHE A 61 -27.87 -4.64 0.97
C PHE A 61 -27.82 -4.16 -0.48
N PHE A 62 -28.19 -2.91 -0.75
CA PHE A 62 -28.12 -2.32 -2.08
C PHE A 62 -26.70 -2.34 -2.66
N LEU A 63 -25.70 -2.00 -1.86
CA LEU A 63 -24.30 -2.03 -2.30
C LEU A 63 -23.79 -3.45 -2.55
N ARG A 64 -24.14 -4.41 -1.68
CA ARG A 64 -23.80 -5.82 -1.92
C ARG A 64 -24.44 -6.35 -3.19
N TRP A 65 -25.70 -6.03 -3.42
CA TRP A 65 -26.38 -6.37 -4.67
C TRP A 65 -25.64 -5.75 -5.88
N LEU A 66 -25.31 -4.46 -5.80
CA LEU A 66 -24.58 -3.76 -6.86
C LEU A 66 -23.21 -4.40 -7.17
N VAL A 67 -22.48 -4.89 -6.16
CA VAL A 67 -21.19 -5.60 -6.35
C VAL A 67 -21.33 -6.81 -7.29
N PHE A 68 -22.47 -7.51 -7.28
CA PHE A 68 -22.69 -8.65 -8.15
C PHE A 68 -23.29 -8.27 -9.52
N GLU A 69 -23.80 -7.05 -9.69
CA GLU A 69 -24.41 -6.58 -10.94
C GLU A 69 -23.40 -6.38 -12.08
N THR A 70 -23.65 -7.07 -13.20
CA THR A 70 -22.66 -7.26 -14.29
C THR A 70 -22.57 -6.11 -15.29
N TYR A 71 -23.62 -5.30 -15.41
CA TYR A 71 -23.68 -4.25 -16.45
C TYR A 71 -23.08 -2.91 -16.00
N LEU A 72 -23.28 -2.52 -14.73
CA LEU A 72 -22.88 -1.20 -14.23
C LEU A 72 -21.43 -1.17 -13.73
N LEU A 73 -20.96 -2.24 -13.11
CA LEU A 73 -19.62 -2.32 -12.53
C LEU A 73 -18.62 -2.95 -13.50
N THR A 74 -18.30 -2.22 -14.58
CA THR A 74 -17.23 -2.59 -15.50
C THR A 74 -16.12 -1.53 -15.47
N ARG A 75 -14.86 -1.94 -15.66
CA ARG A 75 -13.71 -1.03 -15.77
C ARG A 75 -13.91 0.15 -16.73
N PRO A 76 -14.49 -0.01 -17.94
CA PRO A 76 -14.75 1.13 -18.81
C PRO A 76 -15.72 2.14 -18.19
N VAL A 77 -16.76 1.70 -17.46
CA VAL A 77 -17.70 2.60 -16.80
C VAL A 77 -17.00 3.40 -15.69
N ALA A 78 -16.18 2.75 -14.87
CA ALA A 78 -15.40 3.43 -13.84
C ALA A 78 -14.42 4.47 -14.47
N PHE A 79 -13.72 4.09 -15.54
CA PHE A 79 -12.81 4.99 -16.26
C PHE A 79 -13.56 6.17 -16.89
N LEU A 80 -14.70 5.94 -17.55
CA LEU A 80 -15.54 6.99 -18.11
C LEU A 80 -16.03 7.96 -17.02
N SER A 81 -16.38 7.46 -15.84
CA SER A 81 -16.77 8.31 -14.71
C SER A 81 -15.64 9.24 -14.25
N LEU A 82 -14.39 8.77 -14.24
CA LEU A 82 -13.21 9.59 -13.92
C LEU A 82 -12.94 10.64 -15.01
N VAL A 83 -13.11 10.28 -16.28
CA VAL A 83 -12.99 11.22 -17.41
C VAL A 83 -14.06 12.31 -17.32
N LEU A 84 -15.32 11.95 -17.05
CA LEU A 84 -16.40 12.90 -16.86
C LEU A 84 -16.15 13.85 -15.68
N LEU A 85 -15.65 13.31 -14.56
CA LEU A 85 -15.25 14.12 -13.40
C LEU A 85 -14.14 15.11 -13.78
N ALA A 86 -13.10 14.66 -14.50
CA ALA A 86 -12.01 15.53 -14.95
C ALA A 86 -12.49 16.63 -15.92
N LEU A 87 -13.35 16.27 -16.88
CA LEU A 87 -13.94 17.23 -17.81
C LEU A 87 -14.79 18.28 -17.09
N LEU A 88 -15.60 17.86 -16.12
CA LEU A 88 -16.41 18.78 -15.31
C LEU A 88 -15.53 19.75 -14.50
N ILE A 89 -14.43 19.25 -13.91
CA ILE A 89 -13.46 20.09 -13.21
C ILE A 89 -12.86 21.14 -14.15
N ILE A 90 -12.44 20.74 -15.35
CA ILE A 90 -11.87 21.65 -16.36
C ILE A 90 -12.90 22.71 -16.77
N GLN A 91 -14.14 22.32 -17.04
CA GLN A 91 -15.22 23.24 -17.41
C GLN A 91 -15.52 24.25 -16.30
N LEU A 92 -15.57 23.81 -15.04
CA LEU A 92 -15.83 24.71 -13.90
C LEU A 92 -14.68 25.68 -13.62
N GLN A 93 -13.45 25.35 -14.01
CA GLN A 93 -12.32 26.28 -13.99
C GLN A 93 -12.45 27.38 -15.04
N GLN A 94 -13.09 27.08 -16.18
CA GLN A 94 -13.26 28.00 -17.31
C GLN A 94 -14.52 28.88 -17.20
N ALA A 95 -15.58 28.41 -16.53
CA ALA A 95 -16.87 29.11 -16.45
C ALA A 95 -17.32 29.41 -14.99
N PRO A 96 -16.72 30.42 -14.32
CA PRO A 96 -16.92 30.66 -12.89
C PRO A 96 -18.31 31.21 -12.50
N TYR A 97 -19.16 31.60 -13.45
CA TYR A 97 -20.48 32.19 -13.16
C TYR A 97 -21.60 31.14 -12.95
N ALA A 98 -21.39 29.87 -13.30
CA ALA A 98 -22.40 28.80 -13.17
C ALA A 98 -22.38 28.08 -11.79
N GLN A 99 -21.69 28.63 -10.79
CA GLN A 99 -21.07 27.81 -9.75
C GLN A 99 -21.95 27.14 -8.68
N PRO A 100 -23.12 27.62 -8.20
CA PRO A 100 -23.75 26.99 -7.04
C PRO A 100 -24.33 25.60 -7.33
N LEU A 101 -25.10 25.45 -8.41
CA LEU A 101 -25.69 24.17 -8.82
C LEU A 101 -24.61 23.17 -9.26
N TRP A 102 -23.65 23.63 -10.05
CA TRP A 102 -22.59 22.76 -10.57
C TRP A 102 -21.55 22.35 -9.52
N ARG A 103 -21.35 23.13 -8.44
CA ARG A 103 -20.57 22.68 -7.28
C ARG A 103 -21.23 21.49 -6.59
N GLY A 104 -22.55 21.51 -6.41
CA GLY A 104 -23.29 20.36 -5.88
C GLY A 104 -23.17 19.13 -6.78
N ALA A 105 -23.34 19.31 -8.09
CA ALA A 105 -23.16 18.25 -9.08
C ALA A 105 -21.73 17.67 -9.08
N LEU A 106 -20.71 18.52 -8.92
CA LEU A 106 -19.31 18.08 -8.81
C LEU A 106 -19.08 17.21 -7.57
N LEU A 107 -19.58 17.62 -6.40
CA LEU A 107 -19.41 16.84 -5.16
C LEU A 107 -20.11 15.48 -5.26
N LEU A 108 -21.33 15.46 -5.80
CA LEU A 108 -22.07 14.23 -6.02
C LEU A 108 -21.37 13.32 -7.04
N LEU A 109 -20.93 13.87 -8.18
CA LEU A 109 -20.21 13.12 -9.20
C LEU A 109 -18.88 12.58 -8.66
N ALA A 110 -18.15 13.37 -7.87
CA ALA A 110 -16.91 12.94 -7.23
C ALA A 110 -17.16 11.75 -6.29
N LEU A 111 -18.18 11.84 -5.44
CA LEU A 111 -18.58 10.77 -4.52
C LEU A 111 -18.98 9.49 -5.27
N VAL A 112 -19.85 9.61 -6.26
CA VAL A 112 -20.28 8.46 -7.08
C VAL A 112 -19.11 7.86 -7.85
N CYS A 113 -18.22 8.69 -8.40
CA CYS A 113 -17.04 8.24 -9.13
C CYS A 113 -16.08 7.44 -8.25
N GLY A 114 -15.73 7.94 -7.06
CA GLY A 114 -14.87 7.21 -6.12
C GLY A 114 -15.49 5.89 -5.68
N MET A 115 -16.82 5.90 -5.46
CA MET A 115 -17.58 4.71 -5.09
C MET A 115 -17.62 3.68 -6.22
N LEU A 116 -17.92 4.08 -7.45
CA LEU A 116 -17.91 3.21 -8.63
C LEU A 116 -16.52 2.61 -8.86
N TRP A 117 -15.45 3.41 -8.74
CA TRP A 117 -14.08 2.93 -8.85
C TRP A 117 -13.81 1.78 -7.86
N SER A 118 -14.03 2.01 -6.56
CA SER A 118 -13.83 0.96 -5.55
C SER A 118 -14.74 -0.25 -5.76
N LEU A 119 -16.02 -0.05 -6.07
CA LEU A 119 -16.96 -1.14 -6.28
C LEU A 119 -16.60 -2.00 -7.50
N THR A 120 -16.12 -1.40 -8.59
CA THR A 120 -15.64 -2.18 -9.75
C THR A 120 -14.46 -3.08 -9.38
N GLN A 121 -13.52 -2.57 -8.59
CA GLN A 121 -12.35 -3.33 -8.17
C GLN A 121 -12.72 -4.47 -7.20
N ILE A 122 -13.66 -4.22 -6.28
CA ILE A 122 -14.25 -5.26 -5.41
C ILE A 122 -14.96 -6.31 -6.25
N SER A 123 -15.82 -5.88 -7.19
CA SER A 123 -16.63 -6.75 -8.04
C SER A 123 -15.77 -7.66 -8.92
N ASP A 124 -14.76 -7.09 -9.58
CA ASP A 124 -13.80 -7.83 -10.41
C ASP A 124 -13.10 -8.93 -9.59
N PHE A 125 -12.63 -8.60 -8.39
CA PHE A 125 -11.95 -9.57 -7.55
C PHE A 125 -12.91 -10.64 -7.01
N MET A 126 -14.08 -10.24 -6.49
CA MET A 126 -15.10 -11.17 -5.99
C MET A 126 -15.55 -12.17 -7.06
N ARG A 127 -15.72 -11.72 -8.30
CA ARG A 127 -16.06 -12.59 -9.44
C ARG A 127 -14.94 -13.53 -9.85
N SER A 128 -13.70 -13.14 -9.57
CA SER A 128 -12.51 -13.96 -9.83
C SER A 128 -12.28 -15.02 -8.75
N LEU A 129 -12.94 -14.89 -7.58
CA LEU A 129 -12.80 -15.86 -6.52
C LEU A 129 -13.41 -17.20 -6.94
N PRO A 130 -12.75 -18.31 -6.56
CA PRO A 130 -13.30 -19.63 -6.79
C PRO A 130 -14.64 -19.78 -6.03
N PRO A 131 -15.68 -20.44 -6.61
CA PRO A 131 -16.86 -20.83 -5.87
C PRO A 131 -16.51 -21.48 -4.52
N PRO A 132 -17.34 -21.28 -3.49
CA PRO A 132 -17.15 -21.93 -2.20
C PRO A 132 -17.25 -23.44 -2.37
N MET A 133 -16.10 -24.10 -2.48
CA MET A 133 -15.99 -25.54 -2.61
C MET A 133 -15.56 -26.15 -1.28
N ASN A 134 -16.29 -27.17 -0.84
CA ASN A 134 -15.98 -27.86 0.41
C ASN A 134 -14.72 -28.75 0.31
N ALA A 135 -14.25 -29.06 -0.91
CA ALA A 135 -13.16 -29.99 -1.15
C ALA A 135 -11.95 -29.32 -1.81
N ALA A 136 -10.77 -29.74 -1.37
CA ALA A 136 -9.50 -29.32 -1.97
C ALA A 136 -9.32 -29.96 -3.35
N GLN A 137 -8.84 -29.19 -4.33
CA GLN A 137 -8.58 -29.66 -5.68
C GLN A 137 -7.09 -29.82 -5.93
N ASN A 138 -6.73 -30.85 -6.71
CA ASN A 138 -5.37 -31.02 -7.20
C ASN A 138 -5.25 -30.33 -8.56
N CYS A 139 -4.36 -29.35 -8.66
CA CYS A 139 -4.12 -28.59 -9.87
C CYS A 139 -2.64 -28.65 -10.24
N THR A 140 -2.35 -28.92 -11.51
CA THR A 140 -1.00 -28.75 -12.06
C THR A 140 -0.95 -27.42 -12.80
N MET A 141 0.04 -26.59 -12.48
CA MET A 141 0.18 -25.28 -13.09
C MET A 141 1.62 -24.79 -13.09
N THR A 142 1.93 -23.93 -14.05
CA THR A 142 3.16 -23.15 -14.07
C THR A 142 2.91 -21.82 -13.36
N ALA A 143 3.79 -21.47 -12.43
CA ALA A 143 3.64 -20.25 -11.65
C ALA A 143 4.99 -19.58 -11.39
N THR A 144 4.96 -18.25 -11.34
CA THR A 144 6.10 -17.40 -10.99
C THR A 144 6.08 -17.10 -9.50
N ILE A 145 7.23 -17.16 -8.83
CA ILE A 145 7.36 -16.81 -7.41
C ILE A 145 7.44 -15.27 -7.29
N GLU A 146 6.38 -14.59 -6.83
CA GLU A 146 6.32 -13.12 -6.77
C GLU A 146 7.04 -12.51 -5.55
N GLY A 147 7.23 -13.30 -4.49
CA GLY A 147 7.83 -12.86 -3.23
C GLY A 147 9.18 -13.50 -2.93
N LEU A 148 9.78 -13.06 -1.82
CA LEU A 148 10.87 -13.81 -1.21
C LEU A 148 10.26 -15.01 -0.45
N PRO A 149 10.75 -16.23 -0.67
CA PRO A 149 10.26 -17.40 0.06
C PRO A 149 10.44 -17.23 1.57
N ARG A 150 9.36 -17.46 2.32
CA ARG A 150 9.37 -17.31 3.76
C ARG A 150 9.64 -18.66 4.43
N PRO A 151 10.75 -18.84 5.15
CA PRO A 151 10.88 -19.98 6.04
C PRO A 151 9.81 -19.88 7.14
N SER A 152 9.10 -20.98 7.39
CA SER A 152 8.26 -21.17 8.56
C SER A 152 8.70 -22.46 9.26
N ALA A 153 8.36 -22.63 10.53
CA ALA A 153 8.80 -23.76 11.37
C ALA A 153 8.55 -25.15 10.73
N HIS A 154 7.54 -25.26 9.88
CA HIS A 154 7.11 -26.54 9.28
C HIS A 154 6.94 -26.51 7.76
N ALA A 155 7.10 -25.34 7.12
CA ALA A 155 6.91 -25.21 5.68
C ALA A 155 7.65 -24.01 5.11
N GLN A 156 8.04 -24.07 3.85
CA GLN A 156 8.45 -22.90 3.10
C GLN A 156 7.21 -22.30 2.43
N GLN A 157 6.85 -21.08 2.82
CA GLN A 157 5.68 -20.41 2.25
C GLN A 157 6.07 -19.63 1.00
N LEU A 158 5.29 -19.84 -0.06
CA LEU A 158 5.49 -19.27 -1.37
C LEU A 158 4.26 -18.45 -1.76
N LEU A 159 4.49 -17.23 -2.24
CA LEU A 159 3.49 -16.44 -2.94
C LEU A 159 3.72 -16.63 -4.44
N LEU A 160 2.74 -17.23 -5.11
CA LEU A 160 2.83 -17.60 -6.50
C LEU A 160 1.83 -16.79 -7.33
N ARG A 161 2.26 -16.39 -8.53
CA ARG A 161 1.38 -15.88 -9.58
C ARG A 161 1.24 -16.92 -10.68
N VAL A 162 0.01 -17.31 -10.96
CA VAL A 162 -0.29 -18.36 -11.94
C VAL A 162 0.02 -17.83 -13.35
N ASN A 163 0.89 -18.53 -14.08
CA ASN A 163 1.17 -18.21 -15.48
C ASN A 163 0.21 -18.97 -16.39
N GLN A 164 0.10 -20.28 -16.17
CA GLN A 164 -0.75 -21.17 -16.96
C GLN A 164 -1.18 -22.38 -16.14
N VAL A 165 -2.43 -22.80 -16.30
CA VAL A 165 -2.96 -24.04 -15.72
C VAL A 165 -2.90 -25.16 -16.74
N GLU A 166 -2.32 -26.29 -16.36
CA GLU A 166 -2.24 -27.48 -17.22
C GLU A 166 -3.54 -28.28 -17.16
N GLY A 167 -3.98 -28.82 -18.30
CA GLY A 167 -5.23 -29.58 -18.41
C GLY A 167 -6.50 -28.76 -18.65
N GLY A 168 -6.38 -27.44 -18.84
CA GLY A 168 -7.51 -26.53 -19.06
C GLY A 168 -8.32 -26.24 -17.78
N ALA A 169 -9.15 -25.19 -17.82
CA ALA A 169 -9.97 -24.74 -16.68
C ALA A 169 -11.02 -25.77 -16.20
N ALA A 170 -11.11 -26.95 -16.83
CA ALA A 170 -12.10 -27.97 -16.54
C ALA A 170 -11.88 -28.69 -15.19
N GLY A 171 -10.68 -28.59 -14.60
CA GLY A 171 -10.36 -29.23 -13.32
C GLY A 171 -9.88 -28.30 -12.20
N CYS A 172 -9.40 -27.09 -12.52
CA CYS A 172 -8.88 -26.15 -11.54
C CYS A 172 -9.63 -24.83 -11.58
N VAL A 173 -10.01 -24.33 -10.40
CA VAL A 173 -10.79 -23.09 -10.28
C VAL A 173 -9.96 -21.82 -10.47
N VAL A 174 -8.64 -21.91 -10.36
CA VAL A 174 -7.73 -20.76 -10.47
C VAL A 174 -7.40 -20.49 -11.94
N GLN A 175 -7.29 -19.22 -12.30
CA GLN A 175 -7.00 -18.74 -13.65
C GLN A 175 -5.61 -18.08 -13.73
N ALA A 176 -5.10 -17.96 -14.95
CA ALA A 176 -3.86 -17.25 -15.23
C ALA A 176 -3.93 -15.79 -14.74
N GLY A 177 -2.82 -15.31 -14.19
CA GLY A 177 -2.66 -13.97 -13.62
C GLY A 177 -3.05 -13.85 -12.15
N GLN A 178 -3.75 -14.84 -11.57
CA GLN A 178 -4.18 -14.80 -10.17
C GLN A 178 -3.04 -15.13 -9.20
N ARG A 179 -3.15 -14.60 -7.97
CA ARG A 179 -2.19 -14.82 -6.88
C ARG A 179 -2.68 -15.90 -5.93
N ILE A 180 -1.81 -16.84 -5.60
CA ILE A 180 -2.09 -17.94 -4.66
C ILE A 180 -0.98 -18.04 -3.62
N ARG A 181 -1.31 -18.50 -2.42
CA ARG A 181 -0.33 -18.74 -1.35
C ARG A 181 -0.24 -20.22 -1.06
N VAL A 182 0.94 -20.80 -1.16
CA VAL A 182 1.15 -22.24 -0.92
C VAL A 182 2.26 -22.49 0.08
N GLY A 183 2.13 -23.58 0.85
CA GLY A 183 3.19 -24.10 1.69
C GLY A 183 3.83 -25.34 1.06
N ASP A 184 5.15 -25.35 0.96
CA ASP A 184 5.92 -26.56 0.69
C ASP A 184 6.35 -27.19 2.02
N TYR A 185 5.84 -28.39 2.28
CA TYR A 185 6.10 -29.17 3.50
C TYR A 185 7.13 -30.28 3.25
N SER A 186 7.81 -30.26 2.10
CA SER A 186 8.90 -31.20 1.84
C SER A 186 9.98 -31.07 2.92
N PRO A 187 10.55 -32.18 3.43
CA PRO A 187 11.65 -32.14 4.39
C PRO A 187 12.92 -31.50 3.80
N THR A 188 13.07 -31.54 2.47
CA THR A 188 14.15 -30.87 1.74
C THR A 188 13.52 -30.09 0.57
N PRO A 189 12.97 -28.90 0.83
CA PRO A 189 12.41 -28.10 -0.24
C PRO A 189 13.54 -27.58 -1.15
N PRO A 190 13.29 -27.41 -2.46
CA PRO A 190 14.21 -26.74 -3.36
C PRO A 190 14.60 -25.34 -2.88
N ASP A 191 15.78 -24.84 -3.29
CA ASP A 191 16.19 -23.45 -3.07
C ASP A 191 15.38 -22.51 -3.99
N TYR A 192 14.13 -22.24 -3.59
CA TYR A 192 13.28 -21.31 -4.29
C TYR A 192 13.85 -19.88 -4.20
N ARG A 193 13.81 -19.17 -5.33
CA ARG A 193 14.16 -17.74 -5.38
C ARG A 193 13.02 -16.96 -6.01
N GLY A 194 12.81 -15.74 -5.50
CA GLY A 194 11.87 -14.80 -6.08
C GLY A 194 12.16 -14.59 -7.57
N GLY A 195 11.12 -14.49 -8.38
CA GLY A 195 11.20 -14.33 -9.83
C GLY A 195 11.31 -15.62 -10.64
N GLN A 196 11.62 -16.77 -10.03
CA GLN A 196 11.70 -18.04 -10.75
C GLN A 196 10.34 -18.54 -11.20
N VAL A 197 10.33 -19.35 -12.28
CA VAL A 197 9.15 -20.04 -12.79
C VAL A 197 9.31 -21.53 -12.57
N TRP A 198 8.29 -22.12 -11.94
CA TRP A 198 8.25 -23.55 -11.62
C TRP A 198 6.90 -24.14 -12.03
N GLN A 199 6.91 -25.42 -12.38
CA GLN A 199 5.72 -26.24 -12.48
C GLN A 199 5.42 -26.82 -11.10
N PHE A 200 4.23 -26.59 -10.60
CA PHE A 200 3.77 -27.11 -9.32
C PHE A 200 2.58 -28.04 -9.51
N ASN A 201 2.57 -29.14 -8.77
CA ASN A 201 1.37 -29.90 -8.46
C ASN A 201 0.87 -29.41 -7.10
N LEU A 202 -0.29 -28.76 -7.06
CA LEU A 202 -0.80 -28.07 -5.88
C LEU A 202 -2.11 -28.69 -5.42
N ARG A 203 -2.30 -28.81 -4.11
CA ARG A 203 -3.61 -29.09 -3.51
C ARG A 203 -4.19 -27.79 -2.97
N LEU A 204 -5.08 -27.18 -3.73
CA LEU A 204 -5.66 -25.86 -3.46
C LEU A 204 -7.01 -25.94 -2.76
N LYS A 205 -7.27 -24.95 -1.91
CA LYS A 205 -8.52 -24.72 -1.20
C LYS A 205 -8.90 -23.24 -1.32
N PRO A 206 -10.20 -22.91 -1.24
CA PRO A 206 -10.64 -21.54 -1.09
C PRO A 206 -9.95 -20.87 0.12
N PRO A 207 -9.73 -19.54 0.07
CA PRO A 207 -9.17 -18.80 1.18
C PRO A 207 -10.16 -18.88 2.35
N HIS A 208 -9.72 -19.46 3.46
CA HIS A 208 -10.51 -19.58 4.68
C HIS A 208 -9.65 -19.25 5.89
N GLY A 209 -10.25 -18.63 6.90
CA GLY A 209 -9.59 -18.23 8.14
C GLY A 209 -10.35 -18.73 9.35
N SER A 210 -9.69 -18.77 10.50
CA SER A 210 -10.34 -19.11 11.77
C SER A 210 -11.31 -18.00 12.19
N ALA A 211 -12.56 -18.34 12.46
CA ALA A 211 -13.58 -17.43 13.00
C ALA A 211 -13.41 -17.19 14.52
N ASN A 212 -12.18 -17.00 14.99
CA ASN A 212 -11.89 -16.77 16.41
C ASN A 212 -12.20 -15.31 16.79
N PRO A 213 -13.13 -15.04 17.71
CA PRO A 213 -13.40 -13.69 18.20
C PRO A 213 -12.13 -13.07 18.83
N GLY A 214 -11.78 -11.84 18.45
CA GLY A 214 -10.55 -11.15 18.91
C GLY A 214 -9.24 -11.68 18.30
N GLY A 215 -9.33 -12.61 17.34
CA GLY A 215 -8.19 -13.14 16.59
C GLY A 215 -7.86 -12.33 15.33
N PHE A 216 -6.70 -12.61 14.74
CA PHE A 216 -6.33 -12.06 13.44
C PHE A 216 -7.26 -12.55 12.34
N ASP A 217 -7.95 -11.62 11.67
CA ASP A 217 -8.82 -11.92 10.53
C ASP A 217 -8.00 -12.29 9.29
N TYR A 218 -7.70 -13.58 9.17
CA TYR A 218 -6.87 -14.13 8.11
C TYR A 218 -7.55 -14.04 6.73
N GLU A 219 -8.87 -14.16 6.66
CA GLU A 219 -9.61 -14.05 5.39
C GLU A 219 -9.55 -12.64 4.84
N ARG A 220 -9.81 -11.64 5.69
CA ARG A 220 -9.67 -10.23 5.32
C ARG A 220 -8.25 -9.91 4.89
N TRP A 221 -7.25 -10.48 5.55
CA TRP A 221 -5.86 -10.30 5.15
C TRP A 221 -5.60 -10.90 3.76
N LEU A 222 -6.00 -12.16 3.50
CA LEU A 222 -5.86 -12.80 2.19
C LEU A 222 -6.57 -11.99 1.10
N PHE A 223 -7.77 -11.51 1.38
CA PHE A 223 -8.55 -10.66 0.49
C PHE A 223 -7.81 -9.36 0.17
N SER A 224 -7.24 -8.70 1.19
CA SER A 224 -6.47 -7.46 1.01
C SER A 224 -5.22 -7.64 0.14
N GLN A 225 -4.67 -8.86 0.10
CA GLN A 225 -3.52 -9.23 -0.73
C GLN A 225 -3.94 -9.80 -2.09
N GLN A 226 -5.24 -9.78 -2.41
CA GLN A 226 -5.84 -10.38 -3.61
C GLN A 226 -5.43 -11.85 -3.83
N ILE A 227 -5.31 -12.61 -2.73
CA ILE A 227 -4.97 -14.04 -2.79
C ILE A 227 -6.27 -14.83 -2.98
N VAL A 228 -6.39 -15.52 -4.12
CA VAL A 228 -7.63 -16.21 -4.51
C VAL A 228 -7.74 -17.63 -3.98
N ALA A 229 -6.61 -18.24 -3.59
CA ALA A 229 -6.58 -19.60 -3.07
C ALA A 229 -5.35 -19.82 -2.18
N THR A 230 -5.50 -20.77 -1.26
CA THR A 230 -4.39 -21.26 -0.42
C THR A 230 -4.19 -22.75 -0.63
N GLY A 231 -3.00 -23.28 -0.36
CA GLY A 231 -2.80 -24.72 -0.52
C GLY A 231 -1.43 -25.22 -0.13
N SER A 232 -1.12 -26.46 -0.55
CA SER A 232 0.18 -27.06 -0.35
C SER A 232 0.75 -27.67 -1.63
N VAL A 233 2.08 -27.66 -1.71
CA VAL A 233 2.82 -28.34 -2.79
C VAL A 233 2.72 -29.86 -2.58
N ARG A 234 2.53 -30.59 -3.69
CA ARG A 234 2.48 -32.05 -3.74
C ARG A 234 3.56 -32.57 -4.67
N GLY A 235 4.35 -33.53 -4.18
CA GLY A 235 5.47 -34.07 -4.94
C GLY A 235 6.58 -33.03 -5.16
N THR A 236 7.43 -33.29 -6.14
CA THR A 236 8.58 -32.44 -6.44
C THR A 236 8.22 -31.47 -7.56
N PRO A 237 8.31 -30.15 -7.35
CA PRO A 237 8.09 -29.19 -8.41
C PRO A 237 9.26 -29.17 -9.40
N LEU A 238 8.96 -28.81 -10.64
CA LEU A 238 9.93 -28.82 -11.74
C LEU A 238 10.33 -27.39 -12.10
N PRO A 239 11.64 -27.05 -12.12
CA PRO A 239 12.07 -25.72 -12.52
C PRO A 239 11.90 -25.54 -14.03
N ILE A 240 11.25 -24.45 -14.44
CA ILE A 240 11.01 -24.13 -15.86
C ILE A 240 11.95 -23.01 -16.32
N ALA A 241 12.06 -21.93 -15.55
CA ALA A 241 12.89 -20.78 -15.90
C ALA A 241 13.47 -20.08 -14.66
N ALA A 242 14.68 -19.55 -14.81
CA ALA A 242 15.37 -18.83 -13.73
C ALA A 242 14.71 -17.47 -13.41
N VAL A 243 14.13 -16.80 -14.41
CA VAL A 243 13.39 -15.54 -14.26
C VAL A 243 12.16 -15.58 -15.18
N GLY A 244 11.00 -15.28 -14.61
CA GLY A 244 9.74 -15.17 -15.35
C GLY A 244 9.65 -13.93 -16.22
N ALA A 245 8.61 -13.88 -17.06
CA ALA A 245 8.34 -12.72 -17.89
C ALA A 245 7.81 -11.54 -17.06
N GLY A 246 8.17 -10.32 -17.47
CA GLY A 246 7.63 -9.08 -16.92
C GLY A 246 8.44 -8.47 -15.78
N PHE A 247 8.16 -7.20 -15.50
CA PHE A 247 8.92 -6.38 -14.56
C PHE A 247 8.91 -6.91 -13.11
N SER A 248 7.77 -7.42 -12.64
CA SER A 248 7.64 -7.92 -11.26
C SER A 248 8.52 -9.14 -11.00
N ALA A 249 8.63 -10.06 -11.97
CA ALA A 249 9.49 -11.24 -11.87
C ALA A 249 10.98 -10.85 -11.80
N HIS A 250 11.40 -9.88 -12.63
CA HIS A 250 12.77 -9.36 -12.61
C HIS A 250 13.07 -8.66 -11.29
N LEU A 251 12.13 -7.87 -10.76
CA LEU A 251 12.28 -7.21 -9.47
C LEU A 251 12.41 -8.23 -8.34
N ALA A 252 11.59 -9.28 -8.34
CA ALA A 252 11.69 -10.36 -7.35
C ALA A 252 13.03 -11.11 -7.43
N ALA A 253 13.56 -11.33 -8.64
CA ALA A 253 14.88 -11.92 -8.85
C ALA A 253 16.02 -11.03 -8.33
N ILE A 254 15.95 -9.71 -8.59
CA ILE A 254 16.89 -8.73 -8.05
C ILE A 254 16.86 -8.77 -6.51
N ARG A 255 15.66 -8.72 -5.91
CA ARG A 255 15.51 -8.80 -4.45
C ARG A 255 16.07 -10.10 -3.87
N ALA A 256 15.82 -11.23 -4.51
CA ALA A 256 16.36 -12.52 -4.10
C ALA A 256 17.90 -12.53 -4.17
N HIS A 257 18.48 -11.92 -5.20
CA HIS A 257 19.92 -11.75 -5.33
C HIS A 257 20.51 -10.90 -4.20
N TRP A 258 19.91 -9.75 -3.89
CA TRP A 258 20.33 -8.90 -2.77
C TRP A 258 20.21 -9.60 -1.42
N ARG A 259 19.10 -10.33 -1.16
CA ARG A 259 18.94 -11.15 0.05
C ARG A 259 20.09 -12.16 0.18
N ALA A 260 20.42 -12.87 -0.89
CA ALA A 260 21.50 -13.86 -0.90
C ALA A 260 22.87 -13.22 -0.61
N GLN A 261 23.17 -12.05 -1.21
CA GLN A 261 24.41 -11.33 -0.94
C GLN A 261 24.49 -10.84 0.51
N LEU A 262 23.43 -10.24 1.04
CA LEU A 262 23.40 -9.76 2.43
C LEU A 262 23.54 -10.91 3.44
N LEU A 263 22.93 -12.06 3.15
CA LEU A 263 23.12 -13.28 3.94
C LEU A 263 24.57 -13.76 3.88
N ALA A 264 25.19 -13.79 2.70
CA ALA A 264 26.59 -14.20 2.56
C ALA A 264 27.54 -13.25 3.33
N VAL A 265 27.38 -11.93 3.15
CA VAL A 265 28.20 -10.93 3.83
C VAL A 265 28.02 -11.01 5.35
N SER A 266 26.78 -11.11 5.82
CA SER A 266 26.51 -11.19 7.27
C SER A 266 27.05 -12.47 7.91
N GLN A 267 27.04 -13.60 7.19
CA GLN A 267 27.70 -14.83 7.62
C GLN A 267 29.22 -14.65 7.71
N THR A 268 29.85 -14.06 6.69
CA THR A 268 31.30 -13.82 6.70
C THR A 268 31.74 -12.85 7.79
N ALA A 269 30.88 -11.90 8.17
CA ALA A 269 31.13 -10.94 9.24
C ALA A 269 30.83 -11.49 10.65
N GLY A 270 30.38 -12.75 10.77
CA GLY A 270 30.07 -13.38 12.06
C GLY A 270 28.84 -12.81 12.77
N VAL A 271 27.91 -12.21 12.02
CA VAL A 271 26.69 -11.62 12.60
C VAL A 271 25.76 -12.74 13.08
N PRO A 272 25.31 -12.72 14.36
CA PRO A 272 24.36 -13.69 14.88
C PRO A 272 23.05 -13.71 14.09
N ASP A 273 22.35 -14.85 14.08
CA ASP A 273 21.12 -15.08 13.32
C ASP A 273 20.06 -14.00 13.52
N ARG A 274 19.87 -13.59 14.79
CA ARG A 274 19.00 -12.47 15.16
C ARG A 274 19.38 -11.15 14.48
N GLY A 275 20.68 -10.84 14.44
CA GLY A 275 21.20 -9.64 13.77
C GLY A 275 21.01 -9.70 12.26
N ARG A 276 21.07 -10.91 11.66
CA ARG A 276 20.81 -11.11 10.22
C ARG A 276 19.36 -10.82 9.86
N GLY A 277 18.40 -11.29 10.66
CA GLY A 277 16.99 -10.98 10.48
C GLY A 277 16.67 -9.49 10.60
N LEU A 278 17.27 -8.80 11.58
CA LEU A 278 17.12 -7.35 11.72
C LEU A 278 17.75 -6.59 10.54
N LEU A 279 18.94 -6.99 10.10
CA LEU A 279 19.63 -6.38 8.96
C LEU A 279 18.80 -6.50 7.68
N LEU A 280 18.29 -7.69 7.38
CA LEU A 280 17.45 -7.92 6.21
C LEU A 280 16.12 -7.14 6.28
N GLY A 281 15.50 -7.10 7.46
CA GLY A 281 14.28 -6.34 7.71
C GLY A 281 14.47 -4.85 7.44
N LEU A 282 15.51 -4.25 8.01
CA LEU A 282 15.78 -2.81 7.91
C LEU A 282 16.29 -2.39 6.52
N THR A 283 16.97 -3.26 5.79
CA THR A 283 17.57 -2.91 4.49
C THR A 283 16.64 -3.17 3.30
N ILE A 284 16.03 -4.35 3.23
CA ILE A 284 15.23 -4.80 2.08
C ILE A 284 13.79 -5.20 2.46
N GLY A 285 13.39 -4.99 3.72
CA GLY A 285 12.03 -5.24 4.19
C GLY A 285 11.74 -6.71 4.43
N ASP A 286 12.78 -7.53 4.57
CA ASP A 286 12.67 -8.98 4.76
C ASP A 286 12.84 -9.34 6.23
N SER A 287 11.71 -9.43 6.94
CA SER A 287 11.63 -9.82 8.35
C SER A 287 11.58 -11.34 8.55
N ASP A 288 11.72 -12.14 7.50
CA ASP A 288 11.37 -13.57 7.55
C ASP A 288 12.40 -14.43 8.32
N PHE A 289 13.57 -13.87 8.66
CA PHE A 289 14.60 -14.53 9.49
C PHE A 289 14.53 -14.15 10.97
N LEU A 290 13.52 -13.39 11.40
CA LEU A 290 13.33 -13.10 12.81
C LEU A 290 12.59 -14.24 13.48
N GLY A 291 13.12 -14.71 14.62
CA GLY A 291 12.46 -15.74 15.43
C GLY A 291 11.19 -15.20 16.09
N GLU A 292 10.29 -16.11 16.48
CA GLU A 292 9.03 -15.76 17.16
C GLU A 292 9.28 -14.95 18.45
N THR A 293 10.31 -15.29 19.23
CA THR A 293 10.70 -14.57 20.44
C THR A 293 11.11 -13.12 20.17
N ASP A 294 11.77 -12.87 19.03
CA ASP A 294 12.17 -11.52 18.63
C ASP A 294 10.96 -10.71 18.19
N TRP A 295 10.03 -11.36 17.47
CA TRP A 295 8.77 -10.77 17.07
C TRP A 295 7.90 -10.40 18.28
N GLU A 296 7.80 -11.29 19.27
CA GLU A 296 7.11 -11.01 20.53
C GLU A 296 7.72 -9.83 21.28
N THR A 297 9.06 -9.72 21.29
CA THR A 297 9.76 -8.59 21.91
C THR A 297 9.43 -7.27 21.20
N LEU A 298 9.43 -7.27 19.86
CA LEU A 298 9.08 -6.10 19.05
C LEU A 298 7.61 -5.69 19.23
N LEU A 299 6.72 -6.66 19.37
CA LEU A 299 5.31 -6.42 19.68
C LEU A 299 5.12 -5.87 21.10
N ALA A 300 5.78 -6.48 22.10
CA ALA A 300 5.68 -6.07 23.50
C ALA A 300 6.20 -4.65 23.71
N THR A 301 7.27 -4.28 23.03
CA THR A 301 7.86 -2.93 23.07
C THR A 301 7.22 -1.95 22.09
N GLY A 302 6.27 -2.39 21.25
CA GLY A 302 5.64 -1.55 20.22
C GLY A 302 6.60 -1.05 19.12
N THR A 303 7.83 -1.57 19.07
CA THR A 303 8.88 -1.18 18.11
C THR A 303 8.79 -1.92 16.78
N ASN A 304 7.80 -2.81 16.61
CA ASN A 304 7.58 -3.56 15.37
C ASN A 304 7.45 -2.66 14.12
N HIS A 305 6.93 -1.44 14.27
CA HIS A 305 6.82 -0.48 13.18
C HIS A 305 8.18 0.08 12.70
N LEU A 306 9.25 -0.06 13.49
CA LEU A 306 10.62 0.32 13.09
C LEU A 306 11.24 -0.72 12.16
N LEU A 307 10.88 -1.99 12.37
CA LEU A 307 11.36 -3.09 11.55
C LEU A 307 10.67 -3.11 10.17
N ALA A 308 9.39 -2.77 10.13
CA ALA A 308 8.74 -2.49 8.86
C ALA A 308 9.38 -1.23 8.27
N ILE A 309 10.00 -1.33 7.09
CA ILE A 309 10.61 -0.17 6.41
C ILE A 309 9.64 1.00 6.46
N SER A 310 9.99 1.99 7.28
CA SER A 310 9.12 3.12 7.53
C SER A 310 9.19 4.11 6.37
N GLY A 311 8.15 4.92 6.19
CA GLY A 311 8.17 6.00 5.21
C GLY A 311 9.33 6.98 5.44
N LEU A 312 9.81 7.11 6.68
CA LEU A 312 10.97 7.92 7.00
C LEU A 312 12.25 7.41 6.33
N HIS A 313 12.48 6.09 6.24
CA HIS A 313 13.62 5.54 5.50
C HIS A 313 13.55 5.90 4.01
N VAL A 314 12.37 5.73 3.40
CA VAL A 314 12.13 6.11 2.00
C VAL A 314 12.39 7.61 1.79
N GLY A 315 11.89 8.45 2.69
CA GLY A 315 12.08 9.90 2.65
C GLY A 315 13.53 10.33 2.84
N MET A 316 14.28 9.70 3.75
CA MET A 316 15.71 9.94 3.95
C MET A 316 16.53 9.58 2.73
N VAL A 317 16.27 8.41 2.13
CA VAL A 317 16.93 7.98 0.88
C VAL A 317 16.62 8.99 -0.23
N ALA A 318 15.34 9.30 -0.45
CA ALA A 318 14.94 10.27 -1.46
C ALA A 318 15.60 11.66 -1.24
N GLY A 319 15.61 12.15 -0.01
CA GLY A 319 16.23 13.43 0.36
C GLY A 319 17.74 13.46 0.18
N LEU A 320 18.44 12.37 0.54
CA LEU A 320 19.88 12.23 0.34
C LEU A 320 20.25 12.27 -1.14
N PHE A 321 19.55 11.48 -1.97
CA PHE A 321 19.78 11.47 -3.41
C PHE A 321 19.40 12.81 -4.06
N ALA A 322 18.34 13.48 -3.60
CA ALA A 322 17.99 14.83 -4.03
C ALA A 322 19.08 15.84 -3.70
N TRP A 323 19.63 15.78 -2.48
CA TRP A 323 20.69 16.68 -2.01
C TRP A 323 21.99 16.47 -2.78
N LEU A 324 22.41 15.22 -2.98
CA LEU A 324 23.58 14.87 -3.78
C LEU A 324 23.41 15.33 -5.24
N ALA A 325 22.29 14.97 -5.88
CA ALA A 325 22.04 15.34 -7.27
C ALA A 325 21.92 16.85 -7.45
N GLY A 326 21.16 17.53 -6.60
CA GLY A 326 21.03 18.98 -6.63
C GLY A 326 22.36 19.70 -6.37
N GLY A 327 23.14 19.23 -5.40
CA GLY A 327 24.43 19.80 -5.05
C GLY A 327 25.51 19.59 -6.11
N LEU A 328 25.55 18.41 -6.73
CA LEU A 328 26.44 18.12 -7.85
C LEU A 328 26.01 18.87 -9.12
N TRP A 329 24.71 18.87 -9.44
CA TRP A 329 24.18 19.56 -10.61
C TRP A 329 24.43 21.05 -10.54
N ALA A 330 24.21 21.68 -9.38
CA ALA A 330 24.46 23.11 -9.15
C ALA A 330 25.92 23.54 -9.35
N ARG A 331 26.87 22.60 -9.38
CA ARG A 331 28.30 22.86 -9.65
C ARG A 331 28.66 22.72 -11.13
N THR A 332 27.75 22.24 -11.97
CA THR A 332 27.97 22.06 -13.41
C THR A 332 27.62 23.33 -14.20
N ARG A 333 28.22 23.49 -15.39
CA ARG A 333 27.87 24.60 -16.32
C ARG A 333 26.52 24.42 -17.00
N TRP A 334 25.87 23.26 -16.84
CA TRP A 334 24.63 22.89 -17.55
C TRP A 334 23.36 23.33 -16.79
N CYS A 335 23.51 24.05 -15.68
CA CYS A 335 22.40 24.63 -14.91
C CYS A 335 21.56 25.66 -15.67
N GLU A 336 22.05 26.20 -16.79
CA GLU A 336 21.34 27.20 -17.59
C GLU A 336 20.12 26.62 -18.31
N GLY A 337 20.10 25.30 -18.61
CA GLY A 337 18.98 24.64 -19.29
C GLY A 337 17.96 23.95 -18.37
N LEU A 338 18.40 23.43 -17.22
CA LEU A 338 17.56 22.72 -16.26
C LEU A 338 17.90 23.15 -14.82
N PRO A 339 16.95 23.77 -14.08
CA PRO A 339 17.20 24.17 -12.69
C PRO A 339 17.57 22.98 -11.82
N ALA A 340 18.58 23.13 -10.97
CA ALA A 340 19.05 22.06 -10.07
C ALA A 340 17.94 21.48 -9.18
N ARG A 341 16.94 22.29 -8.82
CA ARG A 341 15.74 21.85 -8.07
C ARG A 341 14.90 20.83 -8.83
N GLN A 342 14.80 20.96 -10.16
CA GLN A 342 14.06 20.00 -10.99
C GLN A 342 14.79 18.65 -11.05
N VAL A 343 16.11 18.69 -11.25
CA VAL A 343 16.93 17.48 -11.24
C VAL A 343 16.88 16.79 -9.87
N ALA A 344 17.02 17.55 -8.78
CA ALA A 344 16.89 17.03 -7.42
C ALA A 344 15.52 16.37 -7.19
N ALA A 345 14.43 16.97 -7.68
CA ALA A 345 13.09 16.40 -7.58
C ALA A 345 12.95 15.09 -8.37
N TRP A 346 13.39 15.03 -9.63
CA TRP A 346 13.33 13.82 -10.43
C TRP A 346 14.14 12.67 -9.81
N VAL A 347 15.35 12.99 -9.32
CA VAL A 347 16.21 12.01 -8.65
C VAL A 347 15.59 11.55 -7.34
N ALA A 348 14.97 12.44 -6.56
CA ALA A 348 14.26 12.07 -5.33
C ALA A 348 13.11 11.08 -5.61
N VAL A 349 12.30 11.34 -6.65
CA VAL A 349 11.21 10.44 -7.06
C VAL A 349 11.76 9.10 -7.52
N ALA A 350 12.80 9.10 -8.35
CA ALA A 350 13.44 7.86 -8.82
C ALA A 350 14.03 7.05 -7.65
N ALA A 351 14.68 7.71 -6.69
CA ALA A 351 15.23 7.07 -5.50
C ALA A 351 14.13 6.52 -4.58
N ALA A 352 13.02 7.25 -4.39
CA ALA A 352 11.89 6.80 -3.58
C ALA A 352 11.25 5.53 -4.17
N TRP A 353 10.97 5.52 -5.47
CA TRP A 353 10.41 4.35 -6.15
C TRP A 353 11.39 3.19 -6.24
N GLY A 354 12.67 3.47 -6.53
CA GLY A 354 13.72 2.45 -6.55
C GLY A 354 13.86 1.75 -5.19
N TYR A 355 13.84 2.52 -4.11
CA TYR A 355 13.88 1.96 -2.76
C TYR A 355 12.59 1.22 -2.39
N ALA A 356 11.41 1.75 -2.74
CA ALA A 356 10.14 1.07 -2.52
C ALA A 356 10.09 -0.29 -3.26
N MET A 357 10.62 -0.35 -4.48
CA MET A 357 10.74 -1.59 -5.26
C MET A 357 11.69 -2.59 -4.59
N LEU A 358 12.87 -2.15 -4.12
CA LEU A 358 13.80 -3.01 -3.38
C LEU A 358 13.21 -3.54 -2.07
N ALA A 359 12.44 -2.70 -1.37
CA ALA A 359 11.68 -3.04 -0.16
C ALA A 359 10.48 -3.97 -0.42
N GLY A 360 10.25 -4.39 -1.67
CA GLY A 360 9.16 -5.31 -2.03
C GLY A 360 7.81 -4.66 -2.24
N MET A 361 7.76 -3.35 -2.51
CA MET A 361 6.55 -2.56 -2.69
C MET A 361 5.53 -2.78 -1.58
N SER A 362 6.00 -2.80 -0.34
CA SER A 362 5.10 -2.86 0.81
C SER A 362 4.22 -1.61 0.84
N VAL A 363 2.98 -1.77 1.29
CA VAL A 363 1.99 -0.68 1.36
C VAL A 363 2.55 0.61 2.00
N PRO A 364 3.33 0.59 3.11
CA PRO A 364 3.94 1.80 3.67
C PRO A 364 4.94 2.50 2.75
N THR A 365 5.76 1.73 2.03
CA THR A 365 6.79 2.28 1.13
C THR A 365 6.18 2.89 -0.13
N GLU A 366 5.15 2.24 -0.70
CA GLU A 366 4.41 2.75 -1.85
C GLU A 366 3.71 4.07 -1.54
N ARG A 367 3.01 4.16 -0.40
CA ARG A 367 2.35 5.40 0.04
C ARG A 367 3.34 6.55 0.12
N THR A 368 4.53 6.28 0.66
CA THR A 368 5.54 7.31 0.83
C THR A 368 6.13 7.75 -0.51
N ALA A 369 6.44 6.81 -1.40
CA ALA A 369 6.91 7.12 -2.75
C ALA A 369 5.87 7.95 -3.53
N LEU A 370 4.58 7.61 -3.41
CA LEU A 370 3.48 8.40 -3.98
C LEU A 370 3.40 9.80 -3.38
N MET A 371 3.44 9.94 -2.06
CA MET A 371 3.44 11.25 -1.38
C MET A 371 4.61 12.13 -1.82
N ILE A 372 5.82 11.57 -1.92
CA ILE A 372 7.01 12.26 -2.42
C ILE A 372 6.80 12.70 -3.87
N THR A 373 6.27 11.81 -4.72
CA THR A 373 5.98 12.12 -6.13
C THR A 373 5.00 13.27 -6.26
N ILE A 374 3.90 13.24 -5.52
CA ILE A 374 2.85 14.27 -5.57
C ILE A 374 3.35 15.60 -5.03
N LEU A 375 4.06 15.59 -3.90
CA LEU A 375 4.66 16.79 -3.30
C LEU A 375 5.63 17.46 -4.28
N LEU A 376 6.53 16.68 -4.87
CA LEU A 376 7.54 17.20 -5.80
C LEU A 376 6.91 17.65 -7.12
N ALA A 377 5.92 16.93 -7.65
CA ALA A 377 5.16 17.38 -8.81
C ALA A 377 4.47 18.73 -8.55
N GLY A 378 3.84 18.90 -7.38
CA GLY A 378 3.23 20.17 -6.96
C GLY A 378 4.24 21.32 -6.90
N LEU A 379 5.44 21.06 -6.36
CA LEU A 379 6.54 22.02 -6.31
C LEU A 379 7.05 22.42 -7.71
N LEU A 380 7.15 21.46 -8.64
CA LEU A 380 7.59 21.70 -10.01
C LEU A 380 6.55 22.49 -10.82
N LEU A 381 5.26 22.28 -10.55
CA LEU A 381 4.16 23.01 -11.17
C LEU A 381 4.00 24.45 -10.64
N GLY A 382 4.80 24.86 -9.65
CA GLY A 382 4.78 26.22 -9.09
C GLY A 382 3.46 26.58 -8.41
N ARG A 383 2.63 25.60 -8.06
CA ARG A 383 1.32 25.83 -7.45
C ARG A 383 1.43 25.85 -5.93
N PRO A 384 0.83 26.82 -5.23
CA PRO A 384 0.73 26.79 -3.78
C PRO A 384 -0.37 25.80 -3.37
N TRP A 385 0.01 24.56 -3.06
CA TRP A 385 -0.90 23.57 -2.50
C TRP A 385 -0.92 23.67 -0.98
N ARG A 386 -2.10 23.58 -0.37
CA ARG A 386 -2.17 23.38 1.08
C ARG A 386 -1.69 21.95 1.38
N LEU A 387 -1.03 21.76 2.51
CA LEU A 387 -0.54 20.43 2.93
C LEU A 387 -1.68 19.39 3.01
N LEU A 388 -2.87 19.82 3.42
CA LEU A 388 -4.06 18.96 3.44
C LEU A 388 -4.53 18.56 2.03
N ASP A 389 -4.41 19.45 1.04
CA ASP A 389 -4.79 19.13 -0.34
C ASP A 389 -3.83 18.08 -0.91
N LEU A 390 -2.53 18.18 -0.62
CA LEU A 390 -1.53 17.17 -1.00
C LEU A 390 -1.81 15.82 -0.33
N TRP A 391 -2.22 15.83 0.94
CA TRP A 391 -2.60 14.62 1.67
C TRP A 391 -3.84 13.97 1.03
N LEU A 392 -4.85 14.75 0.64
CA LEU A 392 -6.04 14.26 -0.05
C LEU A 392 -5.73 13.70 -1.45
N VAL A 393 -4.84 14.35 -2.20
CA VAL A 393 -4.40 13.82 -3.50
C VAL A 393 -3.62 12.52 -3.33
N ALA A 394 -2.78 12.41 -2.29
CA ALA A 394 -2.08 11.16 -1.97
C ALA A 394 -3.05 10.05 -1.57
N LEU A 395 -4.07 10.36 -0.76
CA LEU A 395 -5.13 9.44 -0.39
C LEU A 395 -5.89 8.94 -1.64
N MET A 396 -6.31 9.86 -2.51
CA MET A 396 -6.96 9.52 -3.78
C MET A 396 -6.05 8.67 -4.67
N GLY A 397 -4.77 9.02 -4.81
CA GLY A 397 -3.80 8.27 -5.61
C GLY A 397 -3.61 6.84 -5.13
N VAL A 398 -3.52 6.62 -3.82
CA VAL A 398 -3.41 5.27 -3.23
C VAL A 398 -4.69 4.47 -3.45
N LEU A 399 -5.87 5.09 -3.30
CA LEU A 399 -7.15 4.42 -3.54
C LEU A 399 -7.38 4.11 -5.04
N LEU A 400 -6.78 4.89 -5.94
CA LEU A 400 -6.78 4.61 -7.37
C LEU A 400 -5.88 3.41 -7.71
N LEU A 401 -4.66 3.37 -7.16
CA LEU A 401 -3.69 2.35 -7.50
C LEU A 401 -3.94 1.02 -6.76
N GLU A 402 -4.17 1.08 -5.44
CA GLU A 402 -4.32 -0.09 -4.57
C GLU A 402 -5.55 0.09 -3.65
N PRO A 403 -6.77 -0.10 -4.19
CA PRO A 403 -8.02 0.13 -3.43
C PRO A 403 -8.20 -0.84 -2.27
N PHE A 404 -7.60 -2.05 -2.34
CA PHE A 404 -7.66 -3.08 -1.28
C PHE A 404 -6.91 -2.65 -0.01
N SER A 405 -6.05 -1.62 -0.10
CA SER A 405 -5.31 -1.08 1.05
C SER A 405 -6.20 -0.60 2.19
N VAL A 406 -7.46 -0.20 1.91
CA VAL A 406 -8.45 0.21 2.92
C VAL A 406 -8.73 -0.88 3.95
N LEU A 407 -8.61 -2.15 3.56
CA LEU A 407 -8.82 -3.28 4.46
C LEU A 407 -7.66 -3.48 5.43
N THR A 408 -6.48 -2.91 5.16
CA THR A 408 -5.28 -3.09 5.98
C THR A 408 -5.25 -2.07 7.14
N ALA A 409 -4.86 -2.52 8.33
CA ALA A 409 -4.69 -1.62 9.48
C ALA A 409 -3.63 -0.53 9.22
N GLY A 410 -2.56 -0.89 8.49
CA GLY A 410 -1.46 0.02 8.18
C GLY A 410 -1.89 1.24 7.35
N PHE A 411 -2.97 1.16 6.57
CA PHE A 411 -3.54 2.30 5.85
C PHE A 411 -4.05 3.39 6.79
N TRP A 412 -4.93 3.01 7.71
CA TRP A 412 -5.56 3.92 8.65
C TRP A 412 -4.55 4.55 9.60
N LEU A 413 -3.64 3.74 10.16
CA LEU A 413 -2.60 4.23 11.06
C LEU A 413 -1.65 5.21 10.37
N SER A 414 -1.26 4.93 9.12
CA SER A 414 -0.34 5.79 8.37
C SER A 414 -0.98 7.10 7.95
N PHE A 415 -2.13 7.06 7.28
CA PHE A 415 -2.80 8.28 6.83
C PHE A 415 -3.30 9.11 8.01
N GLY A 416 -3.77 8.46 9.09
CA GLY A 416 -4.15 9.11 10.33
C GLY A 416 -2.97 9.79 11.03
N ALA A 417 -1.83 9.11 11.15
CA ALA A 417 -0.62 9.69 11.73
C ALA A 417 -0.16 10.93 10.95
N VAL A 418 -0.11 10.85 9.62
CA VAL A 418 0.28 12.00 8.78
C VAL A 418 -0.75 13.13 8.88
N LEU A 419 -2.05 12.82 8.96
CA LEU A 419 -3.08 13.85 9.14
C LEU A 419 -2.90 14.59 10.48
N ILE A 420 -2.72 13.86 11.58
CA ILE A 420 -2.48 14.44 12.91
C ILE A 420 -1.22 15.30 12.90
N MET A 421 -0.14 14.78 12.33
CA MET A 421 1.11 15.49 12.11
C MET A 421 0.89 16.80 11.36
N LEU A 422 0.21 16.77 10.20
CA LEU A 422 -0.05 17.95 9.38
C LEU A 422 -0.91 19.00 10.10
N LEU A 423 -1.97 18.56 10.81
CA LEU A 423 -2.80 19.45 11.61
C LEU A 423 -1.98 20.12 12.72
N TRP A 424 -1.11 19.36 13.38
CA TRP A 424 -0.24 19.86 14.43
C TRP A 424 0.80 20.86 13.90
N LEU A 425 1.49 20.55 12.79
CA LEU A 425 2.42 21.48 12.14
C LEU A 425 1.72 22.75 11.64
N SER A 426 0.49 22.62 11.11
CA SER A 426 -0.27 23.79 10.61
C SER A 426 -0.61 24.79 11.73
N ALA A 427 -0.69 24.32 12.98
CA ALA A 427 -0.92 25.15 14.15
C ALA A 427 0.36 25.78 14.72
N ARG A 428 1.56 25.40 14.25
CA ARG A 428 2.86 25.82 14.82
C ARG A 428 3.91 26.15 13.75
N PRO A 429 4.08 27.43 13.39
CA PRO A 429 5.04 27.84 12.37
C PRO A 429 6.50 27.82 12.83
N ASN A 430 6.77 27.92 14.14
CA ASN A 430 8.13 27.88 14.70
C ASN A 430 8.35 26.59 15.48
N LEU A 431 9.20 25.71 14.95
CA LEU A 431 9.48 24.40 15.53
C LEU A 431 10.87 24.36 16.18
N SER A 432 10.93 23.86 17.41
CA SER A 432 12.17 23.49 18.10
C SER A 432 12.37 21.98 17.99
N PHE A 433 13.35 21.55 17.19
CA PHE A 433 13.59 20.13 16.85
C PHE A 433 13.38 19.14 18.02
N TRP A 434 14.03 19.38 19.16
CA TRP A 434 13.96 18.49 20.32
C TRP A 434 12.61 18.52 21.07
N ARG A 435 12.08 19.71 21.38
CA ARG A 435 10.84 19.82 22.17
C ARG A 435 9.62 19.39 21.36
N ASP A 436 9.62 19.75 20.08
CA ASP A 436 8.50 19.50 19.19
C ASP A 436 8.50 18.08 18.64
N GLY A 437 9.68 17.48 18.40
CA GLY A 437 9.79 16.04 18.12
C GLY A 437 9.21 15.19 19.26
N LEU A 438 9.58 15.48 20.51
CA LEU A 438 9.10 14.73 21.67
C LEU A 438 7.58 14.89 21.90
N ARG A 439 7.07 16.11 21.77
CA ARG A 439 5.62 16.38 21.89
C ARG A 439 4.82 15.68 20.80
N LEU A 440 5.31 15.74 19.57
CA LEU A 440 4.67 15.11 18.44
C LEU A 440 4.63 13.58 18.59
N GLN A 441 5.70 12.97 19.12
CA GLN A 441 5.73 11.54 19.45
C GLN A 441 4.66 11.18 20.49
N VAL A 442 4.51 11.97 21.55
CA VAL A 442 3.46 11.78 22.57
C VAL A 442 2.07 11.92 21.95
N ILE A 443 1.84 12.97 21.15
CA ILE A 443 0.55 13.23 20.50
C ILE A 443 0.18 12.09 19.58
N LEU A 444 1.10 11.64 18.72
CA LEU A 444 0.85 10.51 17.82
C LEU A 444 0.54 9.22 18.59
N THR A 445 1.29 8.95 19.66
CA THR A 445 1.06 7.76 20.49
C THR A 445 -0.34 7.79 21.10
N VAL A 446 -0.72 8.89 21.75
CA VAL A 446 -2.02 9.04 22.41
C VAL A 446 -3.17 9.05 21.40
N ALA A 447 -3.02 9.76 20.28
CA ALA A 447 -4.08 9.90 19.29
C ALA A 447 -4.35 8.60 18.51
N LEU A 448 -3.31 7.78 18.27
CA LEU A 448 -3.44 6.51 17.55
C LEU A 448 -3.79 5.33 18.47
N LEU A 449 -3.61 5.45 19.79
CA LEU A 449 -3.84 4.38 20.76
C LEU A 449 -5.27 3.81 20.73
N PRO A 450 -6.35 4.61 20.66
CA PRO A 450 -7.71 4.07 20.56
C PRO A 450 -7.90 3.22 19.30
N TRP A 451 -7.29 3.66 18.19
CA TRP A 451 -7.39 2.96 16.91
C TRP A 451 -6.57 1.67 16.90
N ALA A 452 -5.36 1.70 17.46
CA ALA A 452 -4.53 0.52 17.62
C ALA A 452 -5.18 -0.51 18.56
N TRP A 453 -5.77 -0.05 19.66
CA TRP A 453 -6.50 -0.91 20.59
C TRP A 453 -7.70 -1.59 19.90
N TRP A 454 -8.51 -0.82 19.18
CA TRP A 454 -9.67 -1.35 18.44
C TRP A 454 -9.28 -2.35 17.33
N MET A 455 -8.11 -2.18 16.69
CA MET A 455 -7.68 -3.06 15.59
C MET A 455 -6.92 -4.31 16.03
N PHE A 456 -6.21 -4.27 17.16
CA PHE A 456 -5.29 -5.33 17.56
C PHE A 456 -5.61 -5.97 18.92
N ASP A 457 -6.62 -5.47 19.64
CA ASP A 457 -7.00 -5.90 20.99
C ASP A 457 -5.82 -5.95 21.99
N ARG A 458 -4.72 -5.23 21.70
CA ARG A 458 -3.48 -5.21 22.47
C ARG A 458 -2.94 -3.79 22.56
N VAL A 459 -2.43 -3.44 23.74
CA VAL A 459 -1.75 -2.16 24.00
C VAL A 459 -0.35 -2.43 24.51
N ALA A 460 0.66 -2.00 23.76
CA ALA A 460 2.06 -2.04 24.18
C ALA A 460 2.33 -0.85 25.11
N TRP A 461 2.12 -1.04 26.42
CA TRP A 461 2.30 0.01 27.42
C TRP A 461 3.74 0.53 27.50
N SER A 462 4.73 -0.28 27.14
CA SER A 462 6.14 0.11 27.08
C SER A 462 6.55 0.79 25.75
N SER A 463 5.60 1.02 24.82
CA SER A 463 5.89 1.62 23.52
C SER A 463 6.46 3.03 23.59
N LEU A 464 6.01 3.84 24.54
CA LEU A 464 6.46 5.23 24.67
C LEU A 464 7.94 5.34 25.06
N PRO A 465 8.42 4.72 26.16
CA PRO A 465 9.85 4.74 26.49
C PRO A 465 10.70 4.00 25.47
N ALA A 466 10.22 2.87 24.91
CA ALA A 466 10.97 2.12 23.90
C ALA A 466 11.15 2.92 22.60
N ASN A 467 10.11 3.60 22.12
CA ASN A 467 10.19 4.40 20.89
C ASN A 467 10.99 5.69 21.06
N LEU A 468 11.08 6.24 22.28
CA LEU A 468 11.92 7.40 22.60
C LEU A 468 13.41 7.03 22.66
N LEU A 469 13.76 5.79 23.01
CA LEU A 469 15.14 5.32 22.98
C LEU A 469 15.58 4.88 21.58
N ALA A 470 14.63 4.45 20.75
CA ALA A 470 14.90 3.91 19.42
C ALA A 470 14.92 4.95 18.29
N ASN A 471 14.26 6.12 18.46
CA ASN A 471 14.30 7.26 17.53
C ASN A 471 15.22 8.35 18.08
#